data_AF-A0A7R6P2J3-F1
#
_entry.id   AF-A0A7R6P2J3-F1
#
_cell.length_a   1.000
_cell.length_b   1.000
_cell.length_c   1.000
_cell.angle_alpha   90.00
_cell.angle_beta   90.00
_cell.angle_gamma   90.00
#
_symmetry.space_group_name_H-M   'P 1'
#
loop_
_entity.id
_entity.type
_entity.pdbx_description
1 polymer ?
#
loop_
_entity_poly.entity_id
_entity_poly.type
_entity_poly.pdbx_seq_one_letter_code
_entity_poly.pdbx_strand_id
1 'polypeptide(L)'
;MRLTLSLLILLFSLPLFAAAQEVDPELREALKQAFAQSSSFEDRFAAEVWLTDMSGRTHRYVTNDLERIEILRTVHAEAERVELPVSLILGLIHTESLFNRFAVSVVGAQGLMQIMPFWKKEIGRDDDNLTNIQTNIRYGSTILKHYIKRSKGNLTEALARYNGSYGKVWYPEKVYRNQRRYQN
;
A
#
# COMPACT_ATOMS: atom_id res chain seq x y z
N MET A 1 -3.51 27.41 -64.92
CA MET A 1 -3.70 26.12 -64.22
C MET A 1 -2.87 26.12 -62.95
N ARG A 2 -3.49 26.19 -61.76
CA ARG A 2 -2.81 26.08 -60.46
C ARG A 2 -3.20 24.74 -59.84
N LEU A 3 -2.25 23.81 -59.71
CA LEU A 3 -2.44 22.51 -59.08
C LEU A 3 -2.30 22.64 -57.56
N THR A 4 -3.35 22.37 -56.81
CA THR A 4 -3.31 22.17 -55.36
C THR A 4 -3.06 20.70 -55.06
N LEU A 5 -1.93 20.39 -54.43
CA LEU A 5 -1.54 19.05 -54.02
C LEU A 5 -2.07 18.77 -52.61
N SER A 6 -3.13 17.97 -52.49
CA SER A 6 -3.65 17.48 -51.21
C SER A 6 -2.87 16.23 -50.80
N LEU A 7 -2.05 16.34 -49.75
CA LEU A 7 -1.33 15.21 -49.15
C LEU A 7 -2.21 14.55 -48.08
N LEU A 8 -2.75 13.38 -48.38
CA LEU A 8 -3.52 12.53 -47.48
C LEU A 8 -2.54 11.71 -46.62
N ILE A 9 -2.39 12.02 -45.33
CA ILE A 9 -1.59 11.23 -44.39
C ILE A 9 -2.47 10.12 -43.82
N LEU A 10 -2.28 8.89 -44.29
CA LEU A 10 -2.82 7.67 -43.69
C LEU A 10 -1.95 7.29 -42.47
N LEU A 11 -2.47 7.49 -41.26
CA LEU A 11 -1.87 7.00 -40.03
C LEU A 11 -2.24 5.52 -39.83
N PHE A 12 -1.28 4.63 -40.05
CA PHE A 12 -1.35 3.23 -39.64
C PHE A 12 -1.17 3.15 -38.11
N SER A 13 -2.21 2.74 -37.39
CA SER A 13 -2.12 2.38 -35.97
C SER A 13 -1.68 0.92 -35.82
N LEU A 14 -0.42 0.71 -35.43
CA LEU A 14 0.04 -0.61 -34.99
C LEU A 14 -0.39 -0.86 -33.53
N PRO A 15 -0.92 -2.04 -33.19
CA PRO A 15 -1.19 -2.39 -31.80
C PRO A 15 0.13 -2.67 -31.09
N LEU A 16 0.40 -1.91 -30.03
CA LEU A 16 1.53 -2.17 -29.14
C LEU A 16 1.16 -3.38 -28.27
N PHE A 17 1.69 -4.55 -28.59
CA PHE A 17 1.61 -5.70 -27.69
C PHE A 17 2.39 -5.37 -26.41
N ALA A 18 1.65 -5.22 -25.30
CA ALA A 18 2.25 -5.18 -23.96
C ALA A 18 2.84 -6.56 -23.68
N ALA A 19 4.18 -6.67 -23.67
CA ALA A 19 4.85 -7.86 -23.18
C ALA A 19 4.50 -8.04 -21.70
N ALA A 20 3.78 -9.12 -21.38
CA ALA A 20 3.61 -9.55 -20.01
C ALA A 20 5.01 -9.86 -19.44
N GLN A 21 5.43 -9.08 -18.45
CA GLN A 21 6.73 -9.25 -17.82
C GLN A 21 6.75 -10.62 -17.11
N GLU A 22 7.59 -11.55 -17.59
CA GLU A 22 7.74 -12.85 -16.94
C GLU A 22 8.30 -12.65 -15.52
N VAL A 23 7.56 -13.14 -14.53
CA VAL A 23 7.92 -13.04 -13.11
C VAL A 23 9.04 -14.02 -12.80
N ASP A 24 10.08 -13.52 -12.14
CA ASP A 24 11.25 -14.27 -11.66
C ASP A 24 10.83 -15.57 -10.91
N PRO A 25 11.25 -16.76 -11.38
CA PRO A 25 10.97 -18.02 -10.74
C PRO A 25 11.47 -18.12 -9.29
N GLU A 26 12.58 -17.46 -8.95
CA GLU A 26 13.15 -17.49 -7.60
C GLU A 26 12.25 -16.72 -6.62
N LEU A 27 11.81 -15.53 -7.03
CA LEU A 27 10.81 -14.75 -6.30
C LEU A 27 9.55 -15.59 -6.07
N ARG A 28 9.00 -16.23 -7.12
CA ARG A 28 7.79 -17.08 -7.01
C ARG A 28 7.94 -18.17 -5.93
N GLU A 29 9.07 -18.87 -5.89
CA GLU A 29 9.30 -19.90 -4.87
C GLU A 29 9.47 -19.32 -3.46
N ALA A 30 10.14 -18.17 -3.31
CA ALA A 30 10.22 -17.48 -2.03
C ALA A 30 8.84 -17.06 -1.51
N LEU A 31 7.94 -16.61 -2.39
CA LEU A 31 6.54 -16.31 -2.07
C LEU A 31 5.79 -17.58 -1.60
N LYS A 32 5.92 -18.69 -2.34
CA LYS A 32 5.25 -19.96 -1.98
C LYS A 32 5.66 -20.49 -0.62
N GLN A 33 6.93 -20.39 -0.26
CA GLN A 33 7.47 -20.88 1.02
C GLN A 33 7.03 -19.99 2.18
N ALA A 34 7.05 -18.68 1.98
CA ALA A 34 6.60 -17.72 2.98
C ALA A 34 5.15 -18.02 3.40
N PHE A 35 4.25 -18.23 2.43
CA PHE A 35 2.81 -18.43 2.68
C PHE A 35 2.43 -19.82 3.18
N ALA A 36 3.28 -20.83 3.00
CA ALA A 36 3.04 -22.17 3.52
C ALA A 36 2.99 -22.21 5.07
N GLN A 37 3.52 -21.20 5.75
CA GLN A 37 3.55 -21.13 7.23
C GLN A 37 2.44 -20.27 7.86
N SER A 38 1.65 -19.52 7.09
CA SER A 38 0.52 -18.75 7.63
C SER A 38 -0.81 -19.43 7.33
N SER A 39 -1.37 -20.07 8.34
CA SER A 39 -2.71 -20.66 8.30
C SER A 39 -3.81 -19.57 8.30
N SER A 40 -4.10 -18.95 7.16
CA SER A 40 -5.37 -18.22 6.91
C SER A 40 -5.65 -17.89 5.43
N PHE A 41 -5.38 -18.81 4.50
CA PHE A 41 -5.87 -18.63 3.12
C PHE A 41 -6.71 -19.84 2.69
N GLU A 42 -8.02 -19.63 2.56
CA GLU A 42 -8.93 -20.57 1.89
C GLU A 42 -8.57 -20.74 0.40
N ASP A 43 -7.74 -19.86 -0.16
CA ASP A 43 -7.15 -20.03 -1.50
C ASP A 43 -5.70 -19.52 -1.56
N ARG A 44 -4.75 -20.45 -1.38
CA ARG A 44 -3.29 -20.18 -1.49
C ARG A 44 -2.92 -19.60 -2.86
N PHE A 45 -3.64 -19.96 -3.92
CA PHE A 45 -3.36 -19.50 -5.27
C PHE A 45 -3.76 -18.03 -5.43
N ALA A 46 -4.92 -17.62 -4.91
CA ALA A 46 -5.33 -16.22 -4.88
C ALA A 46 -4.31 -15.34 -4.13
N ALA A 47 -3.77 -15.84 -3.01
CA ALA A 47 -2.73 -15.15 -2.25
C ALA A 47 -1.44 -14.96 -3.05
N GLU A 48 -1.00 -16.00 -3.77
CA GLU A 48 0.22 -15.97 -4.59
C GLU A 48 0.08 -15.00 -5.78
N VAL A 49 -1.08 -15.01 -6.45
CA VAL A 49 -1.39 -14.08 -7.55
C VAL A 49 -1.41 -12.64 -7.05
N TRP A 50 -2.14 -12.37 -5.97
CA TRP A 50 -2.22 -11.02 -5.39
C TRP A 50 -0.84 -10.51 -4.98
N LEU A 51 -0.06 -11.34 -4.31
CA LEU A 51 1.27 -10.96 -3.84
C LEU A 51 2.24 -10.71 -4.99
N THR A 52 2.18 -11.51 -6.04
CA THR A 52 2.99 -11.32 -7.25
C THR A 52 2.70 -9.97 -7.89
N ASP A 53 1.42 -9.65 -8.08
CA ASP A 53 0.98 -8.36 -8.64
C ASP A 53 1.41 -7.18 -7.74
N MET A 54 1.12 -7.24 -6.44
CA MET A 54 1.48 -6.17 -5.52
C MET A 54 2.99 -6.01 -5.34
N SER A 55 3.76 -7.10 -5.40
CA SER A 55 5.23 -7.06 -5.39
C SER A 55 5.75 -6.29 -6.61
N GLY A 56 5.22 -6.56 -7.80
CA GLY A 56 5.55 -5.81 -9.01
C GLY A 56 5.22 -4.32 -8.88
N ARG A 57 4.03 -3.98 -8.37
CA ARG A 57 3.58 -2.59 -8.18
C ARG A 57 4.40 -1.82 -7.14
N THR A 58 5.00 -2.51 -6.17
CA THR A 58 5.75 -1.89 -5.06
C THR A 58 7.27 -1.98 -5.20
N HIS A 59 7.79 -2.75 -6.15
CA HIS A 59 9.22 -2.97 -6.38
C HIS A 59 10.02 -1.66 -6.50
N ARG A 60 9.47 -0.64 -7.17
CA ARG A 60 10.13 0.68 -7.32
C ARG A 60 10.30 1.46 -6.01
N TYR A 61 9.59 1.08 -4.95
CA TYR A 61 9.63 1.74 -3.64
C TYR A 61 10.44 0.93 -2.63
N VAL A 62 10.41 -0.41 -2.75
CA VAL A 62 11.11 -1.34 -1.86
C VAL A 62 11.89 -2.33 -2.72
N THR A 63 13.17 -2.05 -2.96
CA THR A 63 14.02 -2.90 -3.82
C THR A 63 14.36 -4.23 -3.18
N ASN A 64 14.46 -4.28 -1.84
CA ASN A 64 14.70 -5.53 -1.12
C ASN A 64 13.45 -6.42 -1.13
N ASP A 65 13.59 -7.61 -1.70
CA ASP A 65 12.47 -8.53 -1.90
C ASP A 65 11.90 -9.08 -0.59
N LEU A 66 12.76 -9.44 0.36
CA LEU A 66 12.32 -9.94 1.67
C LEU A 66 11.54 -8.88 2.44
N GLU A 67 12.03 -7.63 2.46
CA GLU A 67 11.33 -6.50 3.08
C GLU A 67 9.98 -6.24 2.39
N ARG A 68 9.95 -6.25 1.05
CA ARG A 68 8.72 -6.02 0.29
C ARG A 68 7.68 -7.12 0.57
N ILE A 69 8.10 -8.37 0.60
CA ILE A 69 7.23 -9.51 0.94
C ILE A 69 6.73 -9.38 2.37
N GLU A 70 7.60 -9.05 3.33
CA GLU A 70 7.22 -8.85 4.72
C GLU A 70 6.16 -7.75 4.87
N ILE A 71 6.33 -6.62 4.18
CA ILE A 71 5.35 -5.54 4.16
C ILE A 71 4.01 -6.04 3.61
N LEU A 72 3.99 -6.66 2.43
CA LEU A 72 2.75 -7.10 1.78
C LEU A 72 2.00 -8.15 2.61
N ARG A 73 2.72 -9.12 3.19
CA ARG A 73 2.15 -10.12 4.08
C ARG A 73 1.57 -9.51 5.33
N THR A 74 2.31 -8.60 5.95
CA THR A 74 1.86 -7.90 7.15
C THR A 74 0.62 -7.08 6.83
N VAL A 75 0.63 -6.32 5.74
CA VAL A 75 -0.55 -5.54 5.32
C VAL A 75 -1.76 -6.44 5.14
N HIS A 76 -1.62 -7.59 4.48
CA HIS A 76 -2.75 -8.51 4.30
C HIS A 76 -3.30 -9.02 5.64
N ALA A 77 -2.43 -9.53 6.51
CA ALA A 77 -2.83 -10.05 7.82
C ALA A 77 -3.46 -8.95 8.72
N GLU A 78 -2.91 -7.74 8.68
CA GLU A 78 -3.48 -6.59 9.39
C GLU A 78 -4.83 -6.17 8.84
N ALA A 79 -4.96 -6.11 7.51
CA ALA A 79 -6.20 -5.75 6.82
C ALA A 79 -7.34 -6.69 7.19
N GLU A 80 -7.08 -8.00 7.17
CA GLU A 80 -8.03 -9.03 7.58
C GLU A 80 -8.44 -8.84 9.05
N ARG A 81 -7.47 -8.71 9.96
CA ARG A 81 -7.76 -8.55 11.39
C ARG A 81 -8.60 -7.31 11.69
N VAL A 82 -8.32 -6.17 11.06
CA VAL A 82 -9.09 -4.94 11.29
C VAL A 82 -10.29 -4.78 10.37
N GLU A 83 -10.56 -5.77 9.51
CA GLU A 83 -11.63 -5.76 8.50
C GLU A 83 -11.59 -4.47 7.65
N LEU A 84 -10.40 -4.13 7.13
CA LEU A 84 -10.21 -3.00 6.22
C LEU A 84 -9.74 -3.51 4.85
N PRO A 85 -10.06 -2.80 3.76
CA PRO A 85 -9.52 -3.15 2.46
C PRO A 85 -7.99 -3.08 2.45
N VAL A 86 -7.34 -4.13 1.94
CA VAL A 86 -5.88 -4.18 1.75
C VAL A 86 -5.37 -2.97 0.96
N SER A 87 -6.08 -2.60 -0.11
CA SER A 87 -5.75 -1.45 -0.96
C SER A 87 -5.74 -0.13 -0.20
N LEU A 88 -6.60 0.03 0.82
CA LEU A 88 -6.65 1.23 1.64
C LEU A 88 -5.38 1.37 2.49
N ILE A 89 -4.93 0.28 3.12
CA ILE A 89 -3.70 0.27 3.94
C ILE A 89 -2.48 0.54 3.05
N LEU A 90 -2.39 -0.10 1.86
CA LEU A 90 -1.31 0.18 0.91
C LEU A 90 -1.31 1.63 0.42
N GLY A 91 -2.49 2.18 0.11
CA GLY A 91 -2.65 3.59 -0.28
C GLY A 91 -2.22 4.56 0.82
N LEU A 92 -2.49 4.21 2.08
CA LEU A 92 -2.06 4.98 3.25
C LEU A 92 -0.53 4.91 3.43
N ILE A 93 0.08 3.72 3.42
CA ILE A 93 1.55 3.54 3.50
C ILE A 93 2.27 4.31 2.40
N HIS A 94 1.76 4.24 1.15
CA HIS A 94 2.29 5.01 0.04
C HIS A 94 2.27 6.51 0.34
N THR A 95 1.14 6.99 0.89
CA THR A 95 0.93 8.42 1.16
C THR A 95 1.85 8.94 2.27
N GLU A 96 2.11 8.11 3.27
CA GLU A 96 2.86 8.45 4.47
C GLU A 96 4.37 8.36 4.30
N SER A 97 4.88 7.28 3.70
CA SER A 97 6.33 7.03 3.68
C SER A 97 6.89 6.61 2.32
N LEU A 98 6.05 6.44 1.29
CA LEU A 98 6.43 5.76 0.05
C LEU A 98 7.09 4.40 0.34
N PHE A 99 6.53 3.65 1.29
CA PHE A 99 7.03 2.34 1.76
C PHE A 99 8.41 2.36 2.44
N ASN A 100 8.94 3.53 2.81
CA ASN A 100 10.16 3.60 3.61
C ASN A 100 9.86 3.25 5.08
N ARG A 101 10.28 2.08 5.55
CA ARG A 101 10.09 1.65 6.94
C ARG A 101 10.91 2.42 7.98
N PHE A 102 11.93 3.16 7.54
CA PHE A 102 12.77 4.00 8.38
C PHE A 102 12.42 5.49 8.28
N ALA A 103 11.31 5.84 7.62
CA ALA A 103 10.90 7.23 7.50
C ALA A 103 10.68 7.88 8.87
N VAL A 104 11.28 9.05 9.09
CA VAL A 104 11.06 9.89 10.27
C VAL A 104 10.70 11.30 9.80
N SER A 105 9.54 11.81 10.18
CA SER A 105 9.15 13.17 9.84
C SER A 105 9.82 14.20 10.76
N VAL A 106 9.78 15.48 10.36
CA VAL A 106 10.29 16.60 11.16
C VAL A 106 9.63 16.69 12.54
N VAL A 107 8.37 16.29 12.64
CA VAL A 107 7.60 16.29 13.90
C VAL A 107 7.69 14.96 14.65
N GLY A 108 8.50 14.01 14.17
CA GLY A 108 8.82 12.76 14.85
C GLY A 108 7.89 11.59 14.56
N ALA A 109 7.05 11.65 13.53
CA ALA A 109 6.26 10.49 13.08
C ALA A 109 7.19 9.44 12.44
N GLN A 110 6.93 8.14 12.67
CA GLN A 110 7.88 7.06 12.35
C GLN A 110 7.28 5.94 11.50
N GLY A 111 8.10 5.41 10.59
CA GLY A 111 7.87 4.18 9.84
C GLY A 111 6.84 4.28 8.72
N LEU A 112 6.37 3.10 8.27
CA LEU A 112 5.53 2.91 7.08
C LEU A 112 4.24 3.72 7.08
N MET A 113 3.59 3.81 8.24
CA MET A 113 2.31 4.48 8.45
C MET A 113 2.43 5.76 9.29
N GLN A 114 3.66 6.26 9.47
CA GLN A 114 4.00 7.50 10.17
C GLN A 114 3.32 7.63 11.54
N ILE A 115 3.61 6.67 12.42
CA ILE A 115 3.03 6.60 13.76
C ILE A 115 3.75 7.57 14.69
N MET A 116 2.98 8.38 15.43
CA MET A 116 3.51 9.28 16.43
C MET A 116 3.96 8.52 17.69
N PRO A 117 5.16 8.79 18.24
CA PRO A 117 5.70 8.07 19.40
C PRO A 117 4.83 8.08 20.67
N PHE A 118 3.97 9.08 20.85
CA PHE A 118 3.08 9.14 22.03
C PHE A 118 2.11 7.95 22.07
N TRP A 119 1.77 7.34 20.92
CA TRP A 119 0.89 6.17 20.88
C TRP A 119 1.46 4.96 21.61
N LYS A 120 2.79 4.85 21.71
CA LYS A 120 3.43 3.80 22.50
C LYS A 120 3.00 3.88 23.96
N LYS A 121 2.99 5.09 24.52
CA LYS A 121 2.55 5.36 25.90
C LYS A 121 1.06 5.15 26.07
N GLU A 122 0.26 5.66 25.14
CA GLU A 122 -1.21 5.53 25.18
C GLU A 122 -1.66 4.06 25.20
N ILE A 123 -0.90 3.18 24.54
CA ILE A 123 -1.21 1.74 24.42
C ILE A 123 -0.43 0.90 25.46
N GLY A 124 0.44 1.51 26.27
CA GLY A 124 1.21 0.83 27.31
C GLY A 124 2.34 -0.06 26.77
N ARG A 125 3.00 0.37 25.69
CA ARG A 125 4.05 -0.36 24.96
C ARG A 125 5.24 0.53 24.61
N ASP A 126 5.79 1.19 25.62
CA ASP A 126 6.83 2.23 25.50
C ASP A 126 8.08 1.79 24.74
N ASP A 127 8.44 0.51 24.85
CA ASP A 127 9.65 -0.07 24.25
C ASP A 127 9.48 -0.51 22.79
N ASP A 128 8.27 -0.41 22.22
CA ASP A 128 8.04 -0.81 20.83
C ASP A 128 8.89 0.01 19.85
N ASN A 129 9.38 -0.68 18.82
CA ASN A 129 10.11 -0.07 17.71
C ASN A 129 9.17 0.27 16.55
N LEU A 130 8.90 1.55 16.31
CA LEU A 130 8.01 2.00 15.24
C LEU A 130 8.62 1.93 13.84
N THR A 131 9.90 1.54 13.68
CA THR A 131 10.48 1.24 12.34
C THR A 131 10.45 -0.25 12.00
N ASN A 132 9.96 -1.10 12.92
CA ASN A 132 9.68 -2.50 12.64
C ASN A 132 8.37 -2.62 11.83
N ILE A 133 8.40 -3.40 10.75
CA ILE A 133 7.30 -3.49 9.77
C ILE A 133 6.01 -3.97 10.43
N GLN A 134 6.07 -5.10 11.13
CA GLN A 134 4.90 -5.70 11.79
C GLN A 134 4.30 -4.75 12.84
N THR A 135 5.16 -4.20 13.70
CA THR A 135 4.75 -3.27 14.75
C THR A 135 4.09 -2.04 14.16
N ASN A 136 4.74 -1.39 13.19
CA ASN A 136 4.25 -0.14 12.61
C ASN A 136 2.90 -0.30 11.91
N ILE A 137 2.74 -1.35 11.10
CA ILE A 137 1.48 -1.59 10.37
C ILE A 137 0.37 -1.97 11.36
N ARG A 138 0.65 -2.76 12.41
CA ARG A 138 -0.35 -3.06 13.45
C ARG A 138 -0.83 -1.78 14.16
N TYR A 139 0.07 -0.87 14.51
CA TYR A 139 -0.31 0.42 15.09
C TYR A 139 -1.19 1.21 14.13
N GLY A 140 -0.71 1.45 12.91
CA GLY A 140 -1.41 2.27 11.93
C GLY A 140 -2.80 1.72 11.58
N SER A 141 -2.91 0.41 11.33
CA SER A 141 -4.21 -0.23 11.04
C SER A 141 -5.18 -0.14 12.23
N THR A 142 -4.69 -0.28 13.46
CA THR A 142 -5.52 -0.16 14.67
C THR A 142 -6.01 1.27 14.86
N ILE A 143 -5.12 2.27 14.71
CA ILE A 143 -5.45 3.69 14.82
C ILE A 143 -6.44 4.10 13.72
N LEU A 144 -6.24 3.64 12.49
CA LEU A 144 -7.17 3.90 11.39
C LEU A 144 -8.56 3.32 11.66
N LYS A 145 -8.65 2.05 12.10
CA LYS A 145 -9.94 1.43 12.45
C LYS A 145 -10.62 2.17 13.61
N HIS A 146 -9.87 2.63 14.60
CA HIS A 146 -10.39 3.48 15.67
C HIS A 146 -11.03 4.77 15.12
N TYR A 147 -10.34 5.48 14.22
CA TYR A 147 -10.88 6.69 13.63
C TYR A 147 -12.07 6.43 12.71
N ILE A 148 -12.11 5.31 12.00
CA ILE A 148 -13.29 4.90 11.22
C ILE A 148 -14.50 4.70 12.14
N LYS A 149 -14.31 4.03 13.29
CA LYS A 149 -15.38 3.88 14.30
C LYS A 149 -15.83 5.23 14.85
N ARG A 150 -14.89 6.11 15.22
CA ARG A 150 -15.18 7.44 15.75
C ARG A 150 -15.92 8.33 14.74
N SER A 151 -15.61 8.18 13.46
CA SER A 151 -16.27 8.88 12.34
C SER A 151 -17.54 8.18 11.84
N LYS A 152 -18.07 7.19 12.60
CA LYS A 152 -19.29 6.45 12.24
C LYS A 152 -19.26 5.83 10.83
N GLY A 153 -18.09 5.33 10.42
CA GLY A 153 -17.87 4.73 9.11
C GLY A 153 -17.48 5.73 8.00
N ASN A 154 -17.50 7.04 8.25
CA ASN A 154 -17.04 8.02 7.27
C ASN A 154 -15.51 7.95 7.10
N LEU A 155 -15.06 7.30 6.04
CA LEU A 155 -13.65 7.08 5.75
C LEU A 155 -12.89 8.40 5.48
N THR A 156 -13.51 9.36 4.81
CA THR A 156 -12.89 10.67 4.52
C THR A 156 -12.60 11.41 5.82
N GLU A 157 -13.55 11.43 6.74
CA GLU A 157 -13.35 12.02 8.06
C GLU A 157 -12.30 11.25 8.87
N ALA A 158 -12.33 9.91 8.83
CA ALA A 158 -11.36 9.08 9.53
C ALA A 158 -9.92 9.32 9.08
N LEU A 159 -9.68 9.38 7.77
CA LEU A 159 -8.37 9.69 7.20
C LEU A 159 -7.91 11.11 7.57
N ALA A 160 -8.82 12.09 7.54
CA ALA A 160 -8.52 13.45 7.98
C ALA A 160 -8.11 13.49 9.47
N ARG A 161 -8.77 12.70 10.33
CA ARG A 161 -8.39 12.56 11.75
C ARG A 161 -7.07 11.83 11.94
N TYR A 162 -6.81 10.79 11.16
CA TYR A 162 -5.56 10.02 11.20
C TYR A 162 -4.35 10.93 10.99
N ASN A 163 -4.41 11.80 9.98
CA ASN A 163 -3.34 12.76 9.68
C ASN A 163 -3.31 14.00 10.59
N GLY A 164 -4.45 14.39 11.14
CA GLY A 164 -4.62 15.66 11.86
C GLY A 164 -5.17 16.80 11.00
N SER A 165 -5.60 16.54 9.77
CA SER A 165 -6.21 17.52 8.86
C SER A 165 -7.75 17.61 9.00
N TYR A 166 -8.28 17.52 10.22
CA TYR A 166 -9.73 17.46 10.45
C TYR A 166 -10.49 18.63 9.77
N GLY A 167 -11.58 18.31 9.08
CA GLY A 167 -12.35 19.27 8.27
C GLY A 167 -11.73 19.64 6.92
N LYS A 168 -10.61 19.01 6.52
CA LYS A 168 -9.98 19.17 5.20
C LYS A 168 -10.00 17.85 4.43
N VAL A 169 -10.08 17.94 3.10
CA VAL A 169 -10.21 16.78 2.19
C VAL A 169 -8.94 16.44 1.42
N TRP A 170 -7.94 17.34 1.37
CA TRP A 170 -6.73 17.15 0.56
C TRP A 170 -5.95 15.89 0.93
N TYR A 171 -5.89 15.55 2.23
CA TYR A 171 -5.17 14.36 2.70
C TYR A 171 -5.95 13.08 2.36
N PRO A 172 -7.25 12.95 2.69
CA PRO A 172 -8.06 11.81 2.23
C PRO A 172 -7.99 11.60 0.71
N GLU A 173 -8.08 12.67 -0.08
CA GLU A 173 -7.98 12.59 -1.55
C GLU A 173 -6.62 12.07 -2.03
N LYS A 174 -5.53 12.45 -1.33
CA LYS A 174 -4.20 11.91 -1.59
C LYS A 174 -4.14 10.41 -1.32
N VAL A 175 -4.71 9.95 -0.21
CA VAL A 175 -4.81 8.52 0.13
C VAL A 175 -5.64 7.78 -0.91
N TYR A 176 -6.82 8.26 -1.29
CA TYR A 176 -7.65 7.62 -2.31
C TYR A 176 -6.96 7.53 -3.67
N ARG A 177 -6.22 8.56 -4.06
CA ARG A 177 -5.43 8.54 -5.30
C ARG A 177 -4.35 7.46 -5.27
N ASN A 178 -3.68 7.28 -4.15
CA ASN A 178 -2.68 6.23 -4.00
C ASN A 178 -3.30 4.83 -3.85
N GLN A 179 -4.43 4.71 -3.14
CA GLN A 179 -5.19 3.47 -2.99
C GLN A 179 -5.58 2.86 -4.34
N ARG A 180 -5.98 3.67 -5.32
CA ARG A 180 -6.33 3.20 -6.68
C ARG A 180 -5.20 2.44 -7.37
N ARG A 181 -3.94 2.66 -6.97
CA ARG A 181 -2.79 1.90 -7.50
C ARG A 181 -2.77 0.44 -7.04
N TYR A 182 -3.55 0.10 -6.01
CA TYR A 182 -3.56 -1.19 -5.34
C TYR A 182 -4.93 -1.85 -5.33
N GLN A 183 -5.86 -1.33 -6.13
CA GLN A 183 -7.12 -2.00 -6.43
C GLN A 183 -6.88 -3.00 -7.56
N ASN A 184 -7.57 -4.13 -7.47
CA ASN A 184 -7.69 -5.12 -8.54
C ASN A 184 -8.77 -4.65 -9.52
#